data_AF-A0A4W3GN97-F1
#
_entry.id   AF-A0A4W3GN97-F1
#
_cell.length_a   1.000
_cell.length_b   1.000
_cell.length_c   1.000
_cell.angle_alpha   90.00
_cell.angle_beta   90.00
_cell.angle_gamma   90.00
#
_symmetry.space_group_name_H-M   'P 1'
#
loop_
_entity.id
_entity.type
_entity.pdbx_description
1 polymer ?
#
loop_
_entity_poly.entity_id
_entity_poly.type
_entity_poly.pdbx_seq_one_letter_code
_entity_poly.pdbx_strand_id
1 'polypeptide(L)'
;VQGRPLWEWGISLLQTLPLALDYVTSSRRDVPENLAAWNYFPEKWEWYLKQRGLEAGSGGPRFPPVFGPPERDVEYRTFSLDGWAGRSGHDAPMIAYDALLGAGASWEELCSRAAFHGGDSDSTAVIAGCCWGAMYGLSSVPEINHKSLEYRDRLVQAARHAFHVGGTSQ
;
A
#
# COMPACT_ATOMS: atom_id res chain seq x y z
N VAL A 1 5.92 -0.56 14.85
CA VAL A 1 5.95 -1.42 13.64
C VAL A 1 6.52 -2.77 14.03
N GLN A 2 5.92 -3.88 13.59
CA GLN A 2 6.31 -5.25 13.98
C GLN A 2 7.60 -5.77 13.32
N GLY A 3 8.36 -4.91 12.63
CA GLY A 3 9.63 -5.26 11.99
C GLY A 3 9.55 -6.27 10.85
N ARG A 4 8.35 -6.59 10.34
CA ARG A 4 8.18 -7.56 9.27
C ARG A 4 8.74 -7.01 7.95
N PRO A 5 9.58 -7.76 7.23
CA PRO A 5 10.11 -7.34 5.93
C PRO A 5 9.02 -7.03 4.93
N LEU A 6 9.20 -5.99 4.11
CA LEU A 6 8.21 -5.57 3.11
C LEU A 6 7.79 -6.70 2.19
N TRP A 7 8.73 -7.51 1.70
CA TRP A 7 8.46 -8.61 0.76
C TRP A 7 7.53 -9.71 1.30
N GLU A 8 7.25 -9.75 2.61
CA GLU A 8 6.28 -10.68 3.22
C GLU A 8 4.84 -10.13 3.27
N TRP A 9 4.66 -8.81 3.10
CA TRP A 9 3.37 -8.17 3.38
C TRP A 9 2.28 -8.65 2.43
N GLY A 10 2.60 -8.75 1.14
CA GLY A 10 1.67 -9.20 0.11
C GLY A 10 1.15 -10.63 0.32
N ILE A 11 2.06 -11.59 0.58
CA ILE A 11 1.62 -12.98 0.85
C ILE A 11 0.85 -13.09 2.17
N SER A 12 1.23 -12.29 3.18
CA SER A 12 0.52 -12.25 4.46
C SER A 12 -0.90 -11.69 4.31
N LEU A 13 -1.10 -10.70 3.43
CA LEU A 13 -2.44 -10.20 3.07
C LEU A 13 -3.29 -11.34 2.53
N LEU A 14 -2.82 -12.07 1.51
CA LEU A 14 -3.55 -13.19 0.91
C LEU A 14 -3.88 -14.29 1.93
N GLN A 15 -2.94 -14.64 2.80
CA GLN A 15 -3.14 -15.60 3.88
C GLN A 15 -4.18 -15.16 4.92
N THR A 16 -4.43 -13.85 5.03
CA THR A 16 -5.41 -13.29 5.96
C THR A 16 -6.82 -13.20 5.34
N LEU A 17 -6.95 -13.22 4.01
CA LEU A 17 -8.25 -13.06 3.34
C LEU A 17 -9.30 -14.11 3.73
N PRO A 18 -8.98 -15.40 3.98
CA PRO A 18 -9.97 -16.35 4.49
C PRO A 18 -10.62 -15.91 5.81
N LEU A 19 -9.85 -15.30 6.73
CA LEU A 19 -10.38 -14.77 7.98
C LEU A 19 -11.33 -13.59 7.75
N ALA A 20 -11.00 -12.73 6.77
CA ALA A 20 -11.88 -11.63 6.36
C ALA A 20 -13.18 -12.16 5.74
N LEU A 21 -13.11 -13.21 4.93
CA LEU A 21 -14.26 -13.85 4.31
C LEU A 21 -15.19 -14.51 5.35
N ASP A 22 -14.62 -15.18 6.35
CA ASP A 22 -15.36 -15.76 7.47
C ASP A 22 -16.12 -14.67 8.24
N TYR A 23 -15.48 -13.52 8.48
CA TYR A 23 -16.12 -12.37 9.10
C TYR A 23 -17.28 -11.82 8.24
N VAL A 24 -17.05 -11.59 6.94
CA VAL A 24 -18.09 -11.11 6.02
C VAL A 24 -19.29 -12.06 6.00
N THR A 25 -19.05 -13.36 5.91
CA THR A 25 -20.10 -14.40 5.91
C THR A 25 -20.87 -14.42 7.24
N SER A 26 -20.16 -14.36 8.37
CA SER A 26 -20.77 -14.38 9.70
C SER A 26 -21.56 -13.11 10.05
N SER A 27 -21.25 -11.98 9.39
CA SER A 27 -21.99 -10.72 9.55
C SER A 27 -23.43 -10.77 9.02
N ARG A 28 -23.74 -11.75 8.15
CA ARG A 28 -25.05 -11.98 7.51
C ARG A 28 -25.59 -10.80 6.67
N ARG A 29 -24.75 -9.83 6.33
CA ARG A 29 -25.13 -8.68 5.49
C ARG A 29 -24.61 -8.86 4.07
N ASP A 30 -25.52 -8.79 3.09
CA ASP A 30 -25.20 -8.82 1.65
C ASP A 30 -24.22 -9.96 1.26
N VAL A 31 -24.34 -11.11 1.93
CA VAL A 31 -23.40 -12.23 1.80
C VAL A 31 -23.35 -12.75 0.36
N PRO A 32 -24.48 -12.98 -0.34
CA PRO A 32 -24.45 -13.43 -1.73
C PRO A 32 -23.68 -12.49 -2.66
N GLU A 33 -23.89 -11.18 -2.53
CA GLU A 33 -23.24 -10.15 -3.33
C GLU A 33 -21.74 -10.08 -3.06
N ASN A 34 -21.34 -10.13 -1.79
CA ASN A 34 -19.94 -10.17 -1.40
C ASN A 34 -19.23 -11.42 -1.94
N LEU A 35 -19.86 -12.60 -1.80
CA LEU A 35 -19.30 -13.85 -2.31
C LEU A 35 -19.16 -13.83 -3.83
N ALA A 36 -20.14 -13.26 -4.55
CA ALA A 36 -20.09 -13.14 -6.00
C ALA A 36 -18.95 -12.24 -6.50
N ALA A 37 -18.62 -11.18 -5.75
CA ALA A 37 -17.56 -10.22 -6.12
C ALA A 37 -16.18 -10.55 -5.53
N TRP A 38 -16.10 -11.48 -4.57
CA TRP A 38 -14.94 -11.68 -3.70
C TRP A 38 -13.63 -11.91 -4.46
N ASN A 39 -13.66 -12.78 -5.48
CA ASN A 39 -12.45 -13.34 -6.08
C ASN A 39 -11.59 -12.32 -6.84
N TYR A 40 -12.17 -11.20 -7.30
CA TYR A 40 -11.42 -10.22 -8.06
C TYR A 40 -10.19 -9.68 -7.29
N PHE A 41 -10.36 -9.36 -6.01
CA PHE A 41 -9.28 -8.82 -5.19
C PHE A 41 -8.12 -9.82 -4.96
N PRO A 42 -8.34 -11.03 -4.41
CA PRO A 42 -7.26 -12.01 -4.21
C PRO A 42 -6.57 -12.37 -5.52
N GLU A 43 -7.31 -12.65 -6.59
CA GLU A 43 -6.72 -13.03 -7.88
C GLU A 43 -5.82 -11.93 -8.45
N LYS A 44 -6.24 -10.66 -8.32
CA LYS A 44 -5.44 -9.53 -8.81
C LYS A 44 -4.18 -9.31 -7.97
N TRP A 45 -4.25 -9.54 -6.65
CA TRP A 45 -3.08 -9.50 -5.76
C TRP A 45 -2.12 -10.67 -6.01
N GLU A 46 -2.63 -11.90 -6.19
CA GLU A 46 -1.82 -13.06 -6.59
C GLU A 46 -1.07 -12.80 -7.89
N TRP A 47 -1.78 -12.28 -8.91
CA TRP A 47 -1.18 -11.87 -10.18
C TRP A 47 -0.04 -10.86 -9.98
N TYR A 48 -0.25 -9.83 -9.17
CA TYR A 48 0.76 -8.81 -8.90
C TYR A 48 2.00 -9.38 -8.18
N LEU A 49 1.79 -10.20 -7.15
CA LEU A 49 2.90 -10.81 -6.41
C LEU A 49 3.73 -11.70 -7.33
N LYS A 50 3.09 -12.42 -8.25
CA LYS A 50 3.78 -13.17 -9.29
C LYS A 50 4.61 -12.28 -10.21
N GLN A 51 4.08 -11.14 -10.67
CA GLN A 51 4.86 -10.20 -11.49
C GLN A 51 6.13 -9.70 -10.79
N ARG A 52 6.08 -9.54 -9.46
CA ARG A 52 7.23 -9.10 -8.65
C ARG A 52 8.06 -10.25 -8.08
N GLY A 53 7.71 -11.50 -8.32
CA GLY A 53 8.42 -12.67 -7.78
C GLY A 53 8.25 -12.85 -6.26
N LEU A 54 7.14 -12.38 -5.70
CA LEU A 54 6.86 -12.33 -4.26
C LEU A 54 5.88 -13.42 -3.77
N GLU A 55 5.52 -14.38 -4.61
CA GLU A 55 4.57 -15.47 -4.27
C GLU A 55 5.00 -16.27 -3.03
N ALA A 56 6.31 -16.46 -2.85
CA ALA A 56 6.88 -17.17 -1.70
C ALA A 56 7.18 -16.28 -0.50
N GLY A 57 6.93 -14.97 -0.57
CA GLY A 57 7.28 -14.01 0.49
C GLY A 57 8.78 -13.94 0.81
N SER A 58 9.65 -14.25 -0.16
CA SER A 58 11.11 -14.27 0.02
C SER A 58 11.84 -13.90 -1.27
N GLY A 59 13.13 -13.57 -1.19
CA GLY A 59 13.96 -13.26 -2.37
C GLY A 59 13.88 -11.82 -2.90
N GLY A 60 13.04 -10.97 -2.29
CA GLY A 60 12.92 -9.55 -2.65
C GLY A 60 12.14 -9.29 -3.94
N PRO A 61 11.72 -8.03 -4.18
CA PRO A 61 10.94 -7.67 -5.36
C PRO A 61 11.81 -7.65 -6.62
N ARG A 62 11.23 -8.11 -7.73
CA ARG A 62 11.81 -7.97 -9.08
C ARG A 62 11.10 -6.85 -9.82
N PHE A 63 11.88 -5.88 -10.31
CA PHE A 63 11.40 -4.80 -11.16
C PHE A 63 11.95 -4.96 -12.58
N PRO A 64 11.23 -4.45 -13.60
CA PRO A 64 11.77 -4.34 -14.94
C PRO A 64 13.11 -3.55 -14.96
N PRO A 65 14.06 -3.88 -15.84
CA PRO A 65 15.34 -3.16 -15.93
C PRO A 65 15.19 -1.66 -16.24
N VAL A 66 14.12 -1.30 -16.97
CA VAL A 66 13.72 0.09 -17.23
C VAL A 66 12.36 0.30 -16.58
N PHE A 67 12.33 1.14 -15.54
CA PHE A 67 11.13 1.36 -14.73
C PHE A 67 11.03 2.82 -14.25
N GLY A 68 11.23 3.74 -15.19
CA GLY A 68 11.11 5.18 -14.97
C GLY A 68 9.64 5.64 -14.96
N PRO A 69 9.39 6.95 -14.80
CA PRO A 69 8.03 7.48 -14.73
C PRO A 69 7.12 7.06 -15.91
N PRO A 70 7.54 7.14 -17.19
CA PRO A 70 6.69 6.70 -18.30
C PRO A 70 6.38 5.20 -18.27
N GLU A 71 7.35 4.36 -17.93
CA GLU A 71 7.16 2.91 -17.85
C GLU A 71 6.24 2.55 -16.68
N ARG A 72 6.35 3.25 -15.55
CA ARG A 72 5.46 3.08 -14.40
C ARG A 72 4.01 3.44 -14.73
N ASP A 73 3.78 4.52 -15.47
CA ASP A 73 2.42 4.88 -15.90
C ASP A 73 1.78 3.79 -16.78
N VAL A 74 2.56 3.18 -17.68
CA VAL A 74 2.09 2.05 -18.50
C VAL A 74 1.82 0.83 -17.62
N GLU A 75 2.74 0.48 -16.71
CA GLU A 75 2.60 -0.65 -15.81
C GLU A 75 1.40 -0.49 -14.86
N TYR A 76 1.25 0.67 -14.22
CA TYR A 76 0.16 0.93 -13.25
C TYR A 76 -1.21 0.85 -13.90
N ARG A 77 -1.35 1.23 -15.18
CA ARG A 77 -2.59 0.99 -15.93
C ARG A 77 -2.96 -0.49 -16.00
N THR A 78 -1.98 -1.41 -16.05
CA THR A 78 -2.25 -2.85 -15.99
C THR A 78 -2.74 -3.32 -14.62
N PHE A 79 -2.48 -2.56 -13.56
CA PHE A 79 -2.96 -2.87 -12.21
C PHE A 79 -4.42 -2.47 -12.05
N SER A 80 -4.83 -1.42 -12.77
CA SER A 80 -6.15 -0.81 -12.69
C SER A 80 -7.29 -1.71 -13.16
N LEU A 81 -8.49 -1.44 -12.64
CA LEU A 81 -9.72 -2.08 -13.08
C LEU A 81 -10.16 -1.56 -14.46
N ASP A 82 -10.05 -0.25 -14.70
CA ASP A 82 -10.64 0.42 -15.87
C ASP A 82 -9.79 1.60 -16.40
N GLY A 83 -8.47 1.54 -16.22
CA GLY A 83 -7.51 2.43 -16.87
C GLY A 83 -7.03 3.62 -16.03
N TRP A 84 -7.72 3.96 -14.94
CA TRP A 84 -7.25 4.99 -13.99
C TRP A 84 -6.64 4.32 -12.75
N ALA A 85 -5.32 4.17 -12.76
CA ALA A 85 -4.59 3.37 -11.78
C ALA A 85 -4.55 4.02 -10.40
N GLY A 86 -4.82 3.22 -9.36
CA GLY A 86 -4.75 3.65 -7.95
C GLY A 86 -6.09 4.14 -7.39
N ARG A 87 -7.17 4.10 -8.17
CA ARG A 87 -8.49 4.60 -7.75
C ARG A 87 -9.34 3.60 -6.99
N SER A 88 -8.96 2.33 -7.01
CA SER A 88 -9.78 1.23 -6.52
C SER A 88 -9.15 0.59 -5.29
N GLY A 89 -9.97 -0.08 -4.49
CA GLY A 89 -9.52 -0.70 -3.24
C GLY A 89 -8.42 -1.76 -3.42
N HIS A 90 -8.27 -2.35 -4.61
CA HIS A 90 -7.21 -3.33 -4.89
C HIS A 90 -5.90 -2.68 -5.32
N ASP A 91 -5.93 -1.66 -6.18
CA ASP A 91 -4.74 -1.11 -6.83
C ASP A 91 -4.13 0.08 -6.10
N ALA A 92 -4.91 0.89 -5.36
CA ALA A 92 -4.37 1.96 -4.53
C ALA A 92 -3.30 1.45 -3.53
N PRO A 93 -3.62 0.44 -2.67
CA PRO A 93 -2.61 -0.16 -1.79
C PRO A 93 -1.55 -0.95 -2.55
N MET A 94 -1.84 -1.49 -3.73
CA MET A 94 -0.87 -2.25 -4.54
C MET A 94 0.23 -1.34 -5.11
N ILE A 95 -0.13 -0.18 -5.67
CA ILE A 95 0.82 0.82 -6.17
C ILE A 95 1.62 1.41 -5.01
N ALA A 96 0.97 1.71 -3.88
CA ALA A 96 1.66 2.15 -2.68
C ALA A 96 2.69 1.10 -2.20
N TYR A 97 2.33 -0.18 -2.21
CA TYR A 97 3.22 -1.27 -1.85
C TYR A 97 4.37 -1.46 -2.86
N ASP A 98 4.09 -1.36 -4.16
CA ASP A 98 5.11 -1.37 -5.22
C ASP A 98 6.12 -0.24 -5.05
N ALA A 99 5.65 0.96 -4.69
CA ALA A 99 6.50 2.10 -4.38
C ALA A 99 7.38 1.86 -3.14
N LEU A 100 6.82 1.32 -2.06
CA LEU A 100 7.58 0.98 -0.84
C LEU A 100 8.68 -0.04 -1.12
N LEU A 101 8.37 -1.07 -1.92
CA LEU A 101 9.33 -2.09 -2.35
C LEU A 101 10.46 -1.52 -3.20
N GLY A 102 10.16 -0.56 -4.07
CA GLY A 102 11.14 0.05 -4.98
C GLY A 102 11.93 1.22 -4.40
N ALA A 103 11.41 1.90 -3.38
CA ALA A 103 12.00 3.12 -2.85
C ALA A 103 13.09 2.89 -1.79
N GLY A 104 13.07 1.73 -1.12
CA GLY A 104 13.90 1.52 0.06
C GLY A 104 13.68 2.62 1.10
N ALA A 105 14.76 3.21 1.62
CA ALA A 105 14.71 4.30 2.60
C ALA A 105 14.66 5.70 1.97
N SER A 106 14.48 5.83 0.64
CA SER A 106 14.45 7.11 -0.05
C SER A 106 13.03 7.69 -0.10
N TRP A 107 12.80 8.78 0.63
CA TRP A 107 11.54 9.53 0.57
C TRP A 107 11.27 10.09 -0.83
N GLU A 108 12.30 10.59 -1.52
CA GLU A 108 12.18 11.11 -2.88
C GLU A 108 11.75 10.03 -3.88
N GLU A 109 12.36 8.84 -3.81
CA GLU A 109 12.01 7.72 -4.68
C GLU A 109 10.59 7.21 -4.38
N LEU A 110 10.17 7.22 -3.11
CA LEU A 110 8.80 6.91 -2.73
C LEU A 110 7.82 7.89 -3.37
N CYS A 111 8.06 9.19 -3.27
CA CYS A 111 7.22 10.21 -3.90
C CYS A 111 7.21 10.05 -5.43
N SER A 112 8.36 9.82 -6.06
CA SER A 112 8.47 9.58 -7.51
C SER A 112 7.60 8.42 -7.98
N ARG A 113 7.48 7.37 -7.18
CA ARG A 113 6.70 6.15 -7.51
C ARG A 113 5.23 6.28 -7.15
N ALA A 114 4.92 6.68 -5.91
CA ALA A 114 3.57 6.68 -5.37
C ALA A 114 2.82 7.99 -5.55
N ALA A 115 3.48 9.15 -5.55
CA ALA A 115 2.81 10.44 -5.55
C ALA A 115 2.83 11.17 -6.90
N PHE A 116 3.76 10.81 -7.79
CA PHE A 116 3.99 11.49 -9.06
C PHE A 116 3.82 10.53 -10.24
N HIS A 117 2.58 10.08 -10.47
CA HIS A 117 2.20 9.25 -11.61
C HIS A 117 0.85 9.72 -12.19
N GLY A 118 0.54 9.34 -13.43
CA GLY A 118 -0.67 9.78 -14.15
C GLY A 118 -1.99 9.15 -13.70
N GLY A 119 -2.00 8.52 -12.51
CA GLY A 119 -3.14 7.82 -11.93
C GLY A 119 -3.84 8.63 -10.85
N ASP A 120 -4.55 7.95 -9.95
CA ASP A 120 -5.10 8.51 -8.71
C ASP A 120 -3.98 8.55 -7.66
N SER A 121 -3.15 9.60 -7.76
CA SER A 121 -1.83 9.66 -7.13
C SER A 121 -1.84 10.16 -5.68
N ASP A 122 -2.83 10.94 -5.26
CA ASP A 122 -2.98 11.33 -3.86
C ASP A 122 -3.46 10.15 -3.00
N SER A 123 -4.35 9.31 -3.53
CA SER A 123 -4.80 8.06 -2.89
C SER A 123 -3.66 7.06 -2.66
N THR A 124 -2.79 6.84 -3.64
CA THR A 124 -1.61 5.97 -3.51
C THR A 124 -0.55 6.61 -2.61
N ALA A 125 -0.32 7.93 -2.73
CA ALA A 125 0.63 8.67 -1.89
C ALA A 125 0.27 8.62 -0.41
N VAL A 126 -1.01 8.76 -0.03
CA VAL A 126 -1.40 8.76 1.38
C VAL A 126 -1.17 7.39 2.03
N ILE A 127 -1.44 6.30 1.31
CA ILE A 127 -1.18 4.94 1.79
C ILE A 127 0.33 4.70 1.91
N ALA A 128 1.09 5.02 0.86
CA ALA A 128 2.54 4.84 0.83
C ALA A 128 3.24 5.66 1.91
N GLY A 129 2.88 6.94 2.04
CA GLY A 129 3.45 7.86 3.03
C GLY A 129 3.16 7.44 4.47
N CYS A 130 1.95 6.93 4.75
CA CYS A 130 1.60 6.38 6.07
C CYS A 130 2.50 5.19 6.43
N CYS A 131 2.60 4.19 5.54
CA CYS A 131 3.44 3.02 5.75
C CYS A 131 4.93 3.39 5.87
N TRP A 132 5.43 4.28 5.00
CA TRP A 132 6.82 4.71 5.02
C TRP A 132 7.15 5.46 6.31
N GLY A 133 6.31 6.41 6.73
CA GLY A 133 6.49 7.17 7.96
C GLY A 133 6.49 6.27 9.21
N ALA A 134 5.69 5.21 9.21
CA ALA A 134 5.71 4.22 10.29
C ALA A 134 7.06 3.46 10.37
N MET A 135 7.71 3.21 9.23
CA MET A 135 8.99 2.49 9.16
C MET A 135 10.21 3.37 9.40
N TYR A 136 10.22 4.58 8.84
CA TYR A 136 11.42 5.43 8.77
C TYR A 136 11.31 6.75 9.56
N GLY A 137 10.13 7.06 10.11
CA GLY A 137 9.87 8.34 10.75
C GLY A 137 9.90 9.50 9.75
N LEU A 138 10.38 10.67 10.18
CA LEU A 138 10.48 11.88 9.33
C LEU A 138 11.93 12.34 9.10
N SER A 139 12.91 11.58 9.59
CA SER A 139 14.30 12.04 9.66
C SER A 139 14.94 12.37 8.29
N SER A 140 14.57 11.65 7.24
CA SER A 140 15.01 11.92 5.86
C SER A 140 13.97 12.67 5.00
N VAL A 141 12.88 13.16 5.61
CA VAL A 141 11.86 13.94 4.91
C VAL A 141 12.21 15.43 5.00
N PRO A 142 12.28 16.17 3.88
CA PRO A 142 12.51 17.60 3.93
C PRO A 142 11.43 18.33 4.73
N GLU A 143 11.83 19.19 5.68
CA GLU A 143 10.86 19.88 6.56
C GLU A 143 9.79 20.63 5.78
N ILE A 144 10.14 21.22 4.64
CA ILE A 144 9.22 21.97 3.79
C ILE A 144 8.01 21.15 3.34
N ASN A 145 8.14 19.82 3.25
CA ASN A 145 7.05 18.94 2.84
C ASN A 145 5.97 18.78 3.91
N HIS A 146 6.24 19.08 5.18
CA HIS A 146 5.31 18.76 6.27
C HIS A 146 5.22 19.80 7.39
N LYS A 147 6.11 20.80 7.46
CA LYS A 147 6.18 21.78 8.55
C LYS A 147 4.96 22.70 8.60
N SER A 148 4.43 23.08 7.43
CA SER A 148 3.26 23.95 7.29
C SER A 148 2.06 23.21 6.68
N LEU A 149 2.01 21.89 6.82
CA LEU A 149 0.93 21.06 6.27
C LEU A 149 -0.42 21.45 6.91
N GLU A 150 -1.47 21.48 6.10
CA GLU A 150 -2.84 21.65 6.60
C GLU A 150 -3.14 20.59 7.68
N TYR A 151 -3.78 21.01 8.78
CA TYR A 151 -4.11 20.15 9.92
C TYR A 151 -2.94 19.45 10.61
N ARG A 152 -1.69 19.86 10.39
CA ARG A 152 -0.51 19.23 11.01
C ARG A 152 -0.67 18.97 12.50
N ASP A 153 -1.13 19.96 13.28
CA ASP A 153 -1.27 19.80 14.72
C ASP A 153 -2.36 18.79 15.10
N ARG A 154 -3.46 18.72 14.35
CA ARG A 154 -4.51 17.71 14.53
C ARG A 154 -3.97 16.31 14.22
N LEU A 155 -3.21 16.16 13.14
CA LEU A 155 -2.57 14.89 12.74
C LEU A 155 -1.59 14.41 13.83
N VAL A 156 -0.73 15.29 14.33
CA VAL A 156 0.24 14.97 15.39
C VAL A 156 -0.47 14.57 16.69
N GLN A 157 -1.53 15.27 17.07
CA GLN A 157 -2.31 14.92 18.26
C GLN A 157 -2.98 13.55 18.11
N ALA A 158 -3.60 13.27 16.97
CA ALA A 158 -4.21 11.97 16.68
C ALA A 158 -3.17 10.84 16.70
N ALA A 159 -1.99 11.04 16.10
CA ALA A 159 -0.92 10.05 16.09
C ALA A 159 -0.40 9.76 17.51
N ARG A 160 -0.21 10.78 18.35
CA ARG A 160 0.18 10.60 19.76
C ARG A 160 -0.86 9.81 20.55
N HIS A 161 -2.14 10.10 20.34
CA HIS A 161 -3.22 9.37 20.99
C HIS A 161 -3.26 7.90 20.54
N ALA A 162 -3.16 7.64 19.24
CA ALA A 162 -3.10 6.28 18.70
C ALA A 162 -1.88 5.50 19.24
N PHE A 163 -0.73 6.15 19.36
CA PHE A 163 0.47 5.54 19.95
C PHE A 163 0.26 5.18 21.43
N HIS A 164 -0.39 6.04 22.20
CA HIS A 164 -0.69 5.78 23.61
C HIS A 164 -1.60 4.55 23.78
N VAL A 165 -2.71 4.49 23.03
CA VAL A 165 -3.66 3.35 23.07
C VAL A 165 -3.01 2.05 22.57
N GLY A 166 -2.17 2.12 21.54
CA GLY A 166 -1.45 0.95 21.02
C GLY A 166 -0.35 0.45 21.97
N GLY A 167 0.24 1.35 22.77
CA GLY A 167 1.28 1.02 23.75
C GLY A 167 0.76 0.46 25.08
N THR A 168 -0.53 0.63 25.39
CA THR A 168 -1.17 0.06 26.60
C THR A 168 -1.56 -1.42 26.46
N SER A 169 -1.18 -2.07 25.37
CA SER A 169 -1.46 -3.49 25.08
C SER A 169 -0.21 -4.37 25.14
N GLN A 170 0.67 -4.13 26.12
CA GLN A 170 1.75 -5.06 26.51
C GLN A 170 1.72 -5.33 28.01
#